data_AF-A0A3M1WIW3-F1
#
_entry.id   AF-A0A3M1WIW3-F1
#
_cell.length_a   1.000
_cell.length_b   1.000
_cell.length_c   1.000
_cell.angle_alpha   90.00
_cell.angle_beta   90.00
_cell.angle_gamma   90.00
#
_symmetry.space_group_name_H-M   'P 1'
#
loop_
_entity.id
_entity.type
_entity.pdbx_description
1 polymer ?
#
loop_
_entity_poly.entity_id
_entity_poly.type
_entity_poly.pdbx_seq_one_letter_code
_entity_poly.pdbx_strand_id
1 'polypeptide(L)'
;MARTTPIERYRNVGIMAHIDAGKTTTTERILFYTGVSHKIGEVHDGAATMDWMEQEQERGITITSAATTCFWSGMDQQFPQHRINIIDTPGHVDFTIEVERSLRVLDGACAVFCAVGGVEPQSETVWRQANKYGVPRIAFVNKMDRAGANFLRVVEQMKERLGANPVPIQLPIGAEDNFEGVVDLIRMKAIYWNEEDRGTTYELKDIPDDMVAQCEEYREQMVEAA
;
A
#
# COMPACT_ATOMS: atom_id res chain seq x y z
N MET A 1 -15.97 -23.10 -16.26
CA MET A 1 -17.04 -22.18 -15.80
C MET A 1 -16.95 -20.88 -16.59
N ALA A 2 -18.07 -20.31 -17.00
CA ALA A 2 -18.09 -18.98 -17.60
C ALA A 2 -17.61 -17.95 -16.56
N ARG A 3 -16.84 -16.94 -16.99
CA ARG A 3 -16.41 -15.84 -16.12
C ARG A 3 -17.66 -15.09 -15.61
N THR A 4 -17.79 -14.96 -14.30
CA THR A 4 -18.88 -14.21 -13.64
C THR A 4 -18.57 -12.72 -13.54
N THR A 5 -17.28 -12.38 -13.42
CA THR A 5 -16.79 -11.00 -13.37
C THR A 5 -16.29 -10.58 -14.76
N PRO A 6 -16.67 -9.41 -15.28
CA PRO A 6 -16.12 -8.86 -16.52
C PRO A 6 -14.62 -8.59 -16.42
N ILE A 7 -13.88 -8.71 -17.53
CA ILE A 7 -12.40 -8.62 -17.53
C ILE A 7 -11.90 -7.24 -17.10
N GLU A 8 -12.62 -6.19 -17.47
CA GLU A 8 -12.34 -4.80 -17.09
C GLU A 8 -12.46 -4.55 -15.58
N ARG A 9 -13.00 -5.51 -14.82
CA ARG A 9 -13.10 -5.49 -13.35
C ARG A 9 -12.10 -6.43 -12.66
N TYR A 10 -11.17 -7.02 -13.40
CA TYR A 10 -10.03 -7.73 -12.84
C TYR A 10 -8.92 -6.74 -12.52
N ARG A 11 -8.28 -6.94 -11.36
CA ARG A 11 -7.06 -6.24 -10.96
C ARG A 11 -6.03 -7.26 -10.53
N ASN A 12 -4.99 -7.48 -11.33
CA ASN A 12 -3.86 -8.31 -10.93
C ASN A 12 -2.77 -7.40 -10.36
N VAL A 13 -2.68 -7.35 -9.02
CA VAL A 13 -1.84 -6.38 -8.32
C VAL A 13 -0.78 -7.05 -7.45
N GLY A 14 0.45 -6.57 -7.53
CA GLY A 14 1.53 -7.00 -6.65
C GLY A 14 1.71 -6.04 -5.49
N ILE A 15 1.97 -6.55 -4.28
CA ILE A 15 2.48 -5.71 -3.20
C ILE A 15 3.99 -5.86 -3.19
N MET A 16 4.71 -4.76 -3.38
CA MET A 16 6.17 -4.74 -3.50
C MET A 16 6.77 -3.78 -2.48
N ALA A 17 7.81 -4.20 -1.78
CA ALA A 17 8.45 -3.39 -0.75
C ALA A 17 9.85 -3.92 -0.42
N HIS A 18 10.66 -3.13 0.28
CA HIS A 18 11.83 -3.66 0.99
C HIS A 18 11.40 -4.43 2.25
N ILE A 19 12.36 -5.10 2.88
CA ILE A 19 12.16 -5.84 4.14
C ILE A 19 11.64 -4.88 5.22
N ASP A 20 10.75 -5.34 6.09
CA ASP A 20 10.19 -4.55 7.20
C ASP A 20 9.40 -3.28 6.82
N ALA A 21 9.12 -3.02 5.54
CA ALA A 21 8.21 -1.94 5.13
C ALA A 21 6.72 -2.23 5.49
N GLY A 22 6.41 -3.47 5.89
CA GLY A 22 5.06 -3.90 6.29
C GLY A 22 4.21 -4.44 5.14
N LYS A 23 4.84 -4.90 4.05
CA LYS A 23 4.20 -5.49 2.86
C LYS A 23 3.16 -6.57 3.21
N THR A 24 3.57 -7.61 3.93
CA THR A 24 2.71 -8.73 4.30
C THR A 24 1.58 -8.29 5.24
N THR A 25 1.89 -7.42 6.22
CA THR A 25 0.87 -6.82 7.10
C THR A 25 -0.17 -6.03 6.30
N THR A 26 0.24 -5.27 5.29
CA THR A 26 -0.67 -4.57 4.38
C THR A 26 -1.55 -5.57 3.61
N THR A 27 -0.96 -6.65 3.09
CA THR A 27 -1.70 -7.72 2.39
C THR A 27 -2.77 -8.34 3.31
N GLU A 28 -2.41 -8.73 4.53
CA GLU A 28 -3.35 -9.30 5.51
C GLU A 28 -4.50 -8.36 5.85
N ARG A 29 -4.21 -7.04 5.98
CA ARG A 29 -5.25 -6.03 6.20
C ARG A 29 -6.20 -5.91 5.01
N ILE A 30 -5.70 -5.97 3.78
CA ILE A 30 -6.57 -6.00 2.59
C ILE A 30 -7.48 -7.23 2.62
N LEU A 31 -6.97 -8.41 2.97
CA LEU A 31 -7.78 -9.63 3.08
C LEU A 31 -8.83 -9.54 4.18
N PHE A 32 -8.52 -8.89 5.30
CA PHE A 32 -9.48 -8.62 6.37
C PHE A 32 -10.60 -7.68 5.92
N TYR A 33 -10.26 -6.51 5.37
CA TYR A 33 -11.27 -5.52 4.96
C TYR A 33 -12.13 -5.98 3.79
N THR A 34 -11.63 -6.88 2.94
CA THR A 34 -12.41 -7.51 1.86
C THR A 34 -13.23 -8.70 2.32
N GLY A 35 -13.14 -9.08 3.61
CA GLY A 35 -13.90 -10.17 4.21
C GLY A 35 -13.40 -11.58 3.85
N VAL A 36 -12.22 -11.71 3.23
CA VAL A 36 -11.60 -13.01 2.93
C VAL A 36 -11.00 -13.65 4.18
N SER A 37 -10.38 -12.84 5.05
CA SER A 37 -9.90 -13.28 6.35
C SER A 37 -10.75 -12.70 7.47
N HIS A 38 -11.04 -13.53 8.48
CA HIS A 38 -11.72 -13.10 9.72
C HIS A 38 -10.75 -12.77 10.86
N LYS A 39 -9.44 -12.91 10.62
CA LYS A 39 -8.39 -12.57 11.58
C LYS A 39 -7.40 -11.61 10.94
N ILE A 40 -6.98 -10.63 11.72
CA ILE A 40 -5.82 -9.81 11.39
C ILE A 40 -4.63 -10.55 11.95
N GLY A 41 -3.83 -11.19 11.09
CA GLY A 41 -2.56 -11.79 11.48
C GLY A 41 -1.44 -10.76 11.43
N GLU A 42 -0.60 -10.70 12.45
CA GLU A 42 0.71 -10.05 12.37
C GLU A 42 1.80 -11.08 12.09
N VAL A 43 2.78 -10.70 11.26
CA VAL A 43 3.89 -11.57 10.87
C VAL A 43 4.73 -11.98 12.07
N HIS A 44 4.93 -11.07 13.03
CA HIS A 44 5.73 -11.31 14.24
C HIS A 44 5.09 -12.31 15.21
N ASP A 45 3.77 -12.53 15.12
CA ASP A 45 3.03 -13.46 15.96
C ASP A 45 2.85 -14.84 15.31
N GLY A 46 3.45 -15.08 14.12
CA GLY A 46 3.31 -16.31 13.36
C GLY A 46 1.89 -16.58 12.84
N ALA A 47 1.03 -15.54 12.83
CA ALA A 47 -0.39 -15.66 12.49
C ALA A 47 -0.72 -15.19 11.07
N ALA A 48 0.28 -14.76 10.29
CA ALA A 48 0.09 -14.34 8.90
C ALA A 48 -0.31 -15.53 8.01
N THR A 49 -1.36 -15.36 7.21
CA THR A 49 -1.88 -16.41 6.33
C THR A 49 -1.02 -16.56 5.07
N MET A 50 -0.38 -15.47 4.63
CA MET A 50 0.43 -15.43 3.41
C MET A 50 1.83 -16.06 3.59
N ASP A 51 2.40 -16.01 4.79
CA ASP A 51 3.69 -16.63 5.14
C ASP A 51 3.42 -18.04 5.71
N TRP A 52 3.14 -19.00 4.84
CA TRP A 52 2.71 -20.36 5.22
C TRP A 52 3.87 -21.32 5.47
N MET A 53 5.08 -21.01 4.99
CA MET A 53 6.25 -21.84 5.27
C MET A 53 6.76 -21.60 6.69
N GLU A 54 7.12 -22.67 7.40
CA GLU A 54 7.68 -22.59 8.76
C GLU A 54 8.90 -21.66 8.83
N GLN A 55 9.72 -21.66 7.78
CA GLN A 55 10.89 -20.78 7.65
C GLN A 55 10.55 -19.30 7.46
N GLU A 56 9.42 -18.99 6.82
CA GLU A 56 8.92 -17.62 6.67
C GLU A 56 8.44 -17.10 8.04
N GLN A 57 7.72 -17.94 8.79
CA GLN A 57 7.23 -17.63 10.14
C GLN A 57 8.36 -17.48 11.15
N GLU A 58 9.34 -18.38 11.15
CA GLU A 58 10.51 -18.32 12.04
C GLU A 58 11.35 -17.06 11.85
N ARG A 59 11.46 -16.59 10.60
CA ARG A 59 12.35 -15.47 10.23
C ARG A 59 11.63 -14.14 10.06
N GLY A 60 10.30 -14.15 10.02
CA GLY A 60 9.48 -12.96 9.76
C GLY A 60 9.70 -12.34 8.39
N ILE A 61 10.02 -13.15 7.37
CA ILE A 61 10.26 -12.69 5.99
C ILE A 61 9.45 -13.51 4.99
N THR A 62 8.96 -12.86 3.93
CA THR A 62 8.34 -13.53 2.78
C THR A 62 9.40 -14.08 1.83
N ILE A 63 9.38 -15.38 1.59
CA ILE A 63 10.32 -16.12 0.74
C ILE A 63 9.67 -16.46 -0.61
N THR A 64 8.41 -16.91 -0.60
CA THR A 64 7.67 -17.31 -1.82
C THR A 64 6.53 -16.37 -2.15
N SER A 65 6.22 -16.20 -3.43
CA SER A 65 5.06 -15.40 -3.80
C SER A 65 3.77 -16.17 -3.53
N ALA A 66 2.87 -15.60 -2.74
CA ALA A 66 1.54 -16.13 -2.49
C ALA A 66 0.50 -15.33 -3.29
N ALA A 67 -0.42 -16.05 -3.96
CA ALA A 67 -1.49 -15.44 -4.74
C ALA A 67 -2.85 -15.68 -4.08
N THR A 68 -3.56 -14.59 -3.76
CA THR A 68 -4.88 -14.65 -3.12
C THR A 68 -5.87 -13.81 -3.91
N THR A 69 -7.11 -14.30 -4.05
CA THR A 69 -8.21 -13.55 -4.68
C THR A 69 -9.10 -12.96 -3.59
N CYS A 70 -9.40 -11.68 -3.71
CA CYS A 70 -10.44 -11.01 -2.92
C CYS A 70 -11.39 -10.21 -3.83
N PHE A 71 -12.50 -9.75 -3.25
CA PHE A 71 -13.51 -8.96 -3.94
C PHE A 71 -13.72 -7.64 -3.23
N TRP A 72 -13.76 -6.55 -4.00
CA TRP A 72 -13.86 -5.21 -3.43
C TRP A 72 -14.86 -4.35 -4.19
N SER A 73 -15.76 -3.71 -3.45
CA SER A 73 -16.76 -2.77 -3.99
C SER A 73 -16.49 -1.32 -3.57
N GLY A 74 -15.34 -1.06 -2.92
CA GLY A 74 -15.07 0.22 -2.24
C GLY A 74 -15.58 0.22 -0.80
N MET A 75 -15.00 1.09 0.05
CA MET A 75 -15.38 1.21 1.46
C MET A 75 -16.85 1.62 1.61
N ASP A 76 -17.36 2.48 0.73
CA ASP A 76 -18.75 2.95 0.69
C ASP A 76 -19.63 2.06 -0.20
N GLN A 77 -19.10 0.93 -0.68
CA GLN A 77 -19.71 0.11 -1.73
C GLN A 77 -20.03 0.92 -3.00
N GLN A 78 -19.26 1.98 -3.25
CA GLN A 78 -19.51 2.95 -4.32
C GLN A 78 -19.17 2.41 -5.72
N PHE A 79 -18.48 1.28 -5.81
CA PHE A 79 -18.08 0.66 -7.07
C PHE A 79 -18.81 -0.67 -7.30
N PRO A 80 -19.03 -1.06 -8.56
CA PRO A 80 -19.33 -2.45 -8.87
C PRO A 80 -18.26 -3.37 -8.28
N GLN A 81 -18.63 -4.58 -7.90
CA GLN A 81 -17.66 -5.53 -7.35
C GLN A 81 -16.53 -5.81 -8.34
N HIS A 82 -15.30 -5.54 -7.90
CA HIS A 82 -14.06 -5.86 -8.60
C HIS A 82 -13.46 -7.13 -8.02
N ARG A 83 -12.84 -7.93 -8.89
CA ARG A 83 -12.04 -9.08 -8.48
C ARG A 83 -10.57 -8.66 -8.45
N ILE A 84 -9.96 -8.76 -7.30
CA ILE A 84 -8.55 -8.41 -7.09
C ILE A 84 -7.79 -9.71 -6.85
N ASN A 85 -6.79 -9.97 -7.68
CA ASN A 85 -5.83 -11.04 -7.47
C ASN A 85 -4.55 -10.38 -6.97
N ILE A 86 -4.24 -10.60 -5.69
CA ILE A 86 -3.07 -10.04 -5.02
C ILE A 86 -1.95 -11.05 -5.11
N ILE A 87 -0.76 -10.62 -5.53
CA ILE A 87 0.47 -11.39 -5.43
C ILE A 87 1.36 -10.70 -4.42
N ASP A 88 1.58 -11.34 -3.28
CA ASP A 88 2.53 -10.83 -2.29
C ASP A 88 3.94 -11.22 -2.73
N THR A 89 4.85 -10.26 -2.88
CA THR A 89 6.18 -10.49 -3.48
C THR A 89 7.28 -10.46 -2.43
N PRO A 90 8.35 -11.27 -2.53
CA PRO A 90 9.48 -11.20 -1.60
C PRO A 90 10.10 -9.80 -1.56
N GLY A 91 10.42 -9.31 -0.36
CA GLY A 91 11.05 -7.99 -0.19
C GLY A 91 12.58 -8.02 -0.08
N HIS A 92 13.15 -9.22 0.05
CA HIS A 92 14.59 -9.42 0.15
C HIS A 92 15.22 -9.55 -1.24
N VAL A 93 16.39 -8.93 -1.41
CA VAL A 93 17.17 -8.96 -2.67
C VAL A 93 17.65 -10.35 -3.08
N ASP A 94 17.60 -11.31 -2.17
CA ASP A 94 18.07 -12.68 -2.42
C ASP A 94 17.01 -13.49 -3.21
N PHE A 95 15.77 -12.99 -3.24
CA PHE A 95 14.65 -13.61 -3.95
C PHE A 95 14.27 -12.81 -5.21
N THR A 96 15.24 -12.11 -5.81
CA THR A 96 15.06 -11.28 -7.02
C THR A 96 14.42 -12.01 -8.19
N ILE A 97 14.71 -13.31 -8.37
CA ILE A 97 14.10 -14.13 -9.44
C ILE A 97 12.58 -14.21 -9.27
N GLU A 98 12.12 -14.39 -8.03
CA GLU A 98 10.70 -14.51 -7.72
C GLU A 98 9.99 -13.16 -7.90
N VAL A 99 10.65 -12.06 -7.51
CA VAL A 99 10.16 -10.69 -7.77
C VAL A 99 10.03 -10.43 -9.26
N GLU A 100 11.05 -10.76 -10.07
CA GLU A 100 10.98 -10.57 -11.52
C GLU A 100 9.87 -11.42 -12.16
N ARG A 101 9.66 -12.65 -11.68
CA ARG A 101 8.60 -13.52 -12.17
C ARG A 101 7.22 -12.93 -11.88
N SER A 102 7.01 -12.43 -10.66
CA SER A 102 5.75 -11.82 -10.24
C SER A 102 5.47 -10.55 -11.04
N LEU A 103 6.45 -9.65 -11.20
CA LEU A 103 6.29 -8.40 -11.95
C LEU A 103 5.90 -8.60 -13.44
N ARG A 104 6.22 -9.75 -14.05
CA ARG A 104 5.84 -10.06 -15.44
C ARG A 104 4.37 -10.45 -15.63
N VAL A 105 3.69 -10.84 -14.56
CA VAL A 105 2.30 -11.33 -14.60
C VAL A 105 1.32 -10.28 -14.07
N LEU A 106 1.83 -9.25 -13.41
CA LEU A 106 1.06 -8.20 -12.78
C LEU A 106 0.66 -7.11 -13.77
N ASP A 107 -0.59 -6.64 -13.66
CA ASP A 107 -1.08 -5.48 -14.41
C ASP A 107 -0.76 -4.16 -13.70
N GLY A 108 -0.45 -4.22 -12.40
CA GLY A 108 -0.01 -3.09 -11.61
C GLY A 108 0.59 -3.51 -10.26
N ALA A 109 1.17 -2.57 -9.52
CA ALA A 109 1.72 -2.84 -8.20
C ALA A 109 1.50 -1.70 -7.21
N CYS A 110 1.43 -2.05 -5.92
CA CYS A 110 1.49 -1.15 -4.80
C CYS A 110 2.90 -1.21 -4.20
N ALA A 111 3.66 -0.12 -4.35
CA ALA A 111 4.99 0.02 -3.77
C ALA A 111 4.90 0.57 -2.35
N VAL A 112 5.20 -0.27 -1.36
CA VAL A 112 5.11 0.08 0.07
C VAL A 112 6.46 0.62 0.55
N PHE A 113 6.41 1.78 1.19
CA PHE A 113 7.57 2.45 1.79
C PHE A 113 7.33 2.64 3.29
N CYS A 114 8.39 2.59 4.10
CA CYS A 114 8.31 2.91 5.51
C CYS A 114 8.40 4.44 5.70
N ALA A 115 7.51 5.06 6.46
CA ALA A 115 7.55 6.51 6.74
C ALA A 115 8.84 6.94 7.46
N VAL A 116 9.45 6.01 8.22
CA VAL A 116 10.69 6.24 8.98
C VAL A 116 11.93 5.96 8.14
N GLY A 117 11.96 4.84 7.41
CA GLY A 117 13.12 4.45 6.59
C GLY A 117 13.17 5.13 5.22
N GLY A 118 12.01 5.49 4.68
CA GLY A 118 11.84 6.09 3.36
C GLY A 118 12.28 5.17 2.23
N VAL A 119 13.08 5.69 1.30
CA VAL A 119 13.62 4.93 0.16
C VAL A 119 14.98 4.32 0.52
N GLU A 120 14.97 3.00 0.69
CA GLU A 120 16.17 2.21 0.98
C GLU A 120 16.83 1.63 -0.29
N PRO A 121 18.12 1.20 -0.25
CA PRO A 121 18.81 0.61 -1.41
C PRO A 121 18.08 -0.59 -2.04
N GLN A 122 17.39 -1.38 -1.21
CA GLN A 122 16.56 -2.51 -1.67
C GLN A 122 15.32 -2.01 -2.42
N SER A 123 14.72 -0.89 -1.98
CA SER A 123 13.58 -0.26 -2.67
C SER A 123 13.95 0.17 -4.09
N GLU A 124 15.15 0.73 -4.27
CA GLU A 124 15.67 1.10 -5.61
C GLU A 124 15.80 -0.11 -6.54
N THR A 125 16.19 -1.26 -5.99
CA THR A 125 16.35 -2.50 -6.76
C THR A 125 15.00 -3.01 -7.26
N VAL A 126 14.01 -3.12 -6.38
CA VAL A 126 12.66 -3.54 -6.76
C VAL A 126 12.00 -2.51 -7.69
N TRP A 127 12.25 -1.22 -7.47
CA TRP A 127 11.76 -0.15 -8.35
C TRP A 127 12.33 -0.26 -9.77
N ARG A 128 13.63 -0.52 -9.92
CA ARG A 128 14.27 -0.75 -11.22
C ARG A 128 13.70 -1.98 -11.93
N GLN A 129 13.42 -3.06 -11.20
CA GLN A 129 12.78 -4.25 -11.77
C GLN A 129 11.38 -3.93 -12.30
N ALA A 130 10.58 -3.19 -11.54
CA ALA A 130 9.24 -2.79 -11.99
C ALA A 130 9.29 -1.80 -13.18
N ASN A 131 10.31 -0.93 -13.27
CA ASN A 131 10.56 -0.11 -14.45
C ASN A 131 10.89 -0.95 -15.68
N LYS A 132 11.75 -1.96 -15.55
CA LYS A 132 12.14 -2.88 -16.64
C LYS A 132 10.94 -3.57 -17.29
N TYR A 133 9.92 -3.88 -16.51
CA TYR A 133 8.69 -4.54 -16.99
C TYR A 133 7.54 -3.57 -17.29
N GLY A 134 7.75 -2.26 -17.14
CA GLY A 134 6.72 -1.25 -17.42
C GLY A 134 5.49 -1.34 -16.52
N VAL A 135 5.64 -1.86 -15.30
CA VAL A 135 4.51 -2.10 -14.39
C VAL A 135 3.99 -0.74 -13.86
N PRO A 136 2.71 -0.39 -14.07
CA PRO A 136 2.08 0.78 -13.45
C PRO A 136 2.04 0.62 -11.93
N ARG A 137 2.33 1.71 -11.19
CA ARG A 137 2.48 1.64 -9.74
C ARG A 137 1.81 2.79 -9.03
N ILE A 138 1.28 2.48 -7.84
CA ILE A 138 0.98 3.45 -6.79
C ILE A 138 1.97 3.27 -5.64
N ALA A 139 2.22 4.33 -4.88
CA ALA A 139 3.05 4.26 -3.69
C ALA A 139 2.18 4.36 -2.43
N PHE A 140 2.51 3.55 -1.43
CA PHE A 140 1.86 3.54 -0.12
C PHE A 140 2.92 3.77 0.95
N VAL A 141 2.88 4.93 1.61
CA VAL A 141 3.76 5.23 2.74
C VAL A 141 3.12 4.69 4.00
N ASN A 142 3.65 3.57 4.47
CA ASN A 142 3.19 2.82 5.63
C ASN A 142 3.93 3.25 6.91
N LYS A 143 3.45 2.78 8.07
CA LYS A 143 4.07 3.04 9.39
C LYS A 143 4.08 4.52 9.79
N MET A 144 3.02 5.26 9.45
CA MET A 144 2.86 6.67 9.84
C MET A 144 2.69 6.87 11.35
N ASP A 145 2.33 5.81 12.07
CA ASP A 145 2.23 5.70 13.53
C ASP A 145 3.59 5.61 14.25
N ARG A 146 4.71 5.47 13.52
CA ARG A 146 6.03 5.25 14.13
C ARG A 146 6.77 6.54 14.39
N ALA A 147 7.53 6.58 15.49
CA ALA A 147 8.46 7.67 15.78
C ALA A 147 9.43 7.93 14.62
N GLY A 148 9.54 9.19 14.20
CA GLY A 148 10.29 9.61 13.02
C GLY A 148 9.55 9.46 11.68
N ALA A 149 8.24 9.18 11.70
CA ALA A 149 7.42 9.13 10.49
C ALA A 149 7.36 10.51 9.82
N ASN A 150 7.74 10.57 8.54
CA ASN A 150 7.66 11.81 7.77
C ASN A 150 7.31 11.51 6.31
N PHE A 151 6.03 11.71 5.97
CA PHE A 151 5.47 11.45 4.65
C PHE A 151 6.15 12.25 3.54
N LEU A 152 6.28 13.58 3.71
CA LEU A 152 6.83 14.46 2.68
C LEU A 152 8.30 14.17 2.39
N ARG A 153 9.07 13.77 3.40
CA ARG A 153 10.44 13.28 3.23
C ARG A 153 10.49 12.02 2.37
N VAL A 154 9.55 11.08 2.52
CA VAL A 154 9.49 9.90 1.65
C VAL A 154 9.17 10.31 0.21
N VAL A 155 8.23 11.23 0.01
CA VAL A 155 7.90 11.78 -1.32
C VAL A 155 9.13 12.42 -1.98
N GLU A 156 9.89 13.24 -1.24
CA GLU A 156 11.13 13.84 -1.72
C GLU A 156 12.17 12.78 -2.10
N GLN A 157 12.38 11.78 -1.23
CA GLN A 157 13.31 10.70 -1.51
C GLN A 157 12.90 9.84 -2.73
N MET A 158 11.60 9.66 -2.99
CA MET A 158 11.15 8.98 -4.21
C MET A 158 11.57 9.75 -5.46
N LYS A 159 11.49 11.09 -5.43
CA LYS A 159 11.95 11.93 -6.53
C LYS A 159 13.46 11.85 -6.70
N GLU A 160 14.21 12.02 -5.62
CA GLU A 160 15.69 12.10 -5.67
C GLU A 160 16.38 10.76 -5.93
N ARG A 161 15.93 9.69 -5.27
CA ARG A 161 16.60 8.38 -5.31
C ARG A 161 16.05 7.45 -6.38
N LEU A 162 14.73 7.47 -6.61
CA LEU A 162 14.11 6.59 -7.61
C LEU A 162 13.99 7.25 -8.99
N GLY A 163 14.22 8.56 -9.08
CA GLY A 163 13.94 9.35 -10.29
C GLY A 163 12.45 9.31 -10.67
N ALA A 164 11.56 9.10 -9.69
CA ALA A 164 10.13 9.04 -9.90
C ALA A 164 9.51 10.45 -9.98
N ASN A 165 8.29 10.53 -10.49
CA ASN A 165 7.44 11.72 -10.38
C ASN A 165 6.29 11.44 -9.39
N PRO A 166 6.54 11.46 -8.07
CA PRO A 166 5.51 11.17 -7.08
C PRO A 166 4.47 12.29 -7.05
N VAL A 167 3.19 11.91 -7.08
CA VAL A 167 2.06 12.84 -6.99
C VAL A 167 1.27 12.50 -5.74
N PRO A 168 1.39 13.29 -4.65
CA PRO A 168 0.57 13.10 -3.47
C PRO A 168 -0.92 13.26 -3.79
N ILE A 169 -1.71 12.23 -3.48
CA ILE A 169 -3.18 12.27 -3.54
C ILE A 169 -3.82 12.38 -2.14
N GLN A 170 -3.00 12.19 -1.11
CA GLN A 170 -3.38 12.26 0.30
C GLN A 170 -2.27 12.94 1.10
N LEU A 171 -2.65 13.62 2.18
CA LEU A 171 -1.73 14.15 3.20
C LEU A 171 -2.10 13.59 4.58
N PRO A 172 -1.13 13.18 5.42
CA PRO A 172 -1.41 12.68 6.76
C PRO A 172 -1.83 13.80 7.72
N ILE A 173 -2.79 13.51 8.58
CA ILE A 173 -3.18 14.38 9.70
C ILE A 173 -2.41 13.90 10.93
N GLY A 174 -1.46 14.72 11.36
CA GLY A 174 -0.49 14.35 12.39
C GLY A 174 0.54 13.31 11.93
N ALA A 175 1.36 12.85 12.86
CA ALA A 175 2.41 11.86 12.64
C ALA A 175 2.76 11.16 13.97
N GLU A 176 3.42 10.01 13.87
CA GLU A 176 3.84 9.21 15.04
C GLU A 176 2.61 8.85 15.90
N ASP A 177 2.71 8.99 17.22
CA ASP A 177 1.60 8.73 18.16
C ASP A 177 0.40 9.69 17.96
N ASN A 178 0.58 10.80 17.23
CA ASN A 178 -0.49 11.75 16.90
C ASN A 178 -1.05 11.55 15.48
N PHE A 179 -0.75 10.44 14.81
CA PHE A 179 -1.34 10.15 13.50
C PHE A 179 -2.82 9.74 13.66
N GLU A 180 -3.73 10.59 13.19
CA GLU A 180 -5.18 10.44 13.42
C GLU A 180 -5.96 10.11 12.15
N GLY A 181 -5.42 10.44 10.97
CA GLY A 181 -6.19 10.39 9.74
C GLY A 181 -5.42 10.83 8.51
N VAL A 182 -6.13 10.98 7.40
CA VAL A 182 -5.58 11.55 6.16
C VAL A 182 -6.55 12.53 5.54
N VAL A 183 -6.03 13.54 4.86
CA VAL A 183 -6.81 14.37 3.95
C VAL A 183 -6.80 13.73 2.56
N ASP A 184 -7.98 13.48 2.00
CA ASP A 184 -8.17 13.13 0.59
C ASP A 184 -8.19 14.43 -0.24
N LEU A 185 -7.14 14.66 -1.04
CA LEU A 185 -6.99 15.87 -1.86
C LEU A 185 -7.92 15.90 -3.08
N ILE A 186 -8.47 14.74 -3.48
CA ILE A 186 -9.42 14.63 -4.58
C ILE A 186 -10.79 15.14 -4.10
N ARG A 187 -11.23 14.64 -2.93
CA ARG A 187 -12.51 15.02 -2.30
C ARG A 187 -12.41 16.32 -1.50
N MET A 188 -11.21 16.76 -1.14
CA MET A 188 -10.93 17.82 -0.17
C MET A 188 -11.69 17.65 1.15
N LYS A 189 -11.50 16.47 1.75
CA LYS A 189 -12.09 16.11 3.04
C LYS A 189 -11.07 15.34 3.88
N ALA A 190 -11.12 15.56 5.20
CA ALA A 190 -10.39 14.77 6.16
C ALA A 190 -11.12 13.43 6.41
N ILE A 191 -10.38 12.34 6.42
CA ILE A 191 -10.83 10.98 6.69
C ILE A 191 -10.25 10.57 8.04
N TYR A 192 -11.14 10.23 8.97
CA TYR A 192 -10.79 9.67 10.27
C TYR A 192 -11.38 8.26 10.39
N TRP A 193 -10.57 7.28 10.75
CA TRP A 193 -11.02 5.89 10.87
C TRP A 193 -11.49 5.58 12.28
N ASN A 194 -12.51 4.74 12.41
CA ASN A 194 -12.97 4.28 13.71
C ASN A 194 -12.06 3.17 14.24
N GLU A 195 -11.37 3.42 15.36
CA GLU A 195 -10.50 2.42 15.98
C GLU A 195 -11.28 1.22 16.54
N GLU A 196 -12.53 1.41 16.98
CA GLU A 196 -13.35 0.37 17.63
C GLU A 196 -13.66 -0.79 16.67
N ASP A 197 -13.88 -0.50 15.40
CA ASP A 197 -14.12 -1.50 14.35
C ASP A 197 -12.87 -1.80 13.50
N ARG A 198 -11.71 -1.39 14.02
CA ARG A 198 -10.40 -1.56 13.39
C ARG A 198 -10.33 -0.91 12.01
N GLY A 199 -10.96 0.26 11.83
CA GLY A 199 -10.91 1.08 10.61
C GLY A 199 -11.80 0.58 9.48
N THR A 200 -12.81 -0.23 9.79
CA THR A 200 -13.81 -0.69 8.82
C THR A 200 -14.75 0.45 8.43
N THR A 201 -15.08 1.32 9.37
CA THR A 201 -15.82 2.56 9.13
C THR A 201 -14.93 3.79 9.29
N TYR A 202 -15.36 4.88 8.66
CA TYR A 202 -14.66 6.16 8.72
C TYR A 202 -15.66 7.32 8.70
N GLU A 203 -15.20 8.48 9.17
CA GLU A 203 -15.95 9.73 9.16
C GLU A 203 -15.26 10.74 8.23
N LEU A 204 -16.05 11.45 7.43
CA LEU A 204 -15.58 12.58 6.64
C LEU A 204 -15.80 13.88 7.41
N LYS A 205 -14.72 14.64 7.61
CA LYS A 205 -14.75 15.97 8.23
C LYS A 205 -14.16 17.02 7.31
N ASP A 206 -14.36 18.28 7.68
CA ASP A 206 -13.61 19.38 7.05
C ASP A 206 -12.12 19.28 7.39
N ILE A 207 -11.29 19.79 6.49
CA ILE A 207 -9.84 19.79 6.65
C ILE A 207 -9.48 20.67 7.86
N PRO A 208 -8.56 20.24 8.74
CA PRO A 208 -8.07 21.08 9.84
C PRO A 208 -7.55 22.44 9.34
N ASP A 209 -7.90 23.53 10.03
CA ASP A 209 -7.62 24.90 9.60
C ASP A 209 -6.13 25.16 9.32
N ASP A 210 -5.24 24.51 10.09
CA ASP A 210 -3.79 24.59 9.96
C ASP A 210 -3.23 23.86 8.74
N MET A 211 -4.01 22.94 8.14
CA MET A 211 -3.63 22.16 6.96
C MET A 211 -4.25 22.67 5.65
N VAL A 212 -5.26 23.54 5.69
CA VAL A 212 -6.01 23.98 4.50
C VAL A 212 -5.07 24.53 3.42
N ALA A 213 -4.18 25.47 3.77
CA ALA A 213 -3.27 26.08 2.81
C ALA A 213 -2.31 25.06 2.18
N GLN A 214 -1.80 24.12 2.98
CA GLN A 214 -0.94 23.05 2.47
C GLN A 214 -1.72 22.10 1.55
N CYS A 215 -2.94 21.74 1.91
CA CYS A 215 -3.78 20.86 1.09
C CYS A 215 -4.15 21.52 -0.25
N GLU A 216 -4.40 22.83 -0.26
CA GLU A 216 -4.64 23.59 -1.50
C GLU A 216 -3.42 23.60 -2.41
N GLU A 217 -2.22 23.84 -1.86
CA GLU A 217 -0.96 23.78 -2.61
C GLU A 217 -0.74 22.39 -3.24
N TYR A 218 -0.84 21.32 -2.46
CA TYR A 218 -0.65 19.96 -2.97
C TYR A 218 -1.76 19.54 -3.93
N ARG A 219 -2.98 20.06 -3.77
CA ARG A 219 -4.07 19.84 -4.73
C ARG A 219 -3.76 20.50 -6.07
N GLU A 220 -3.27 21.73 -6.07
CA GLU A 220 -2.87 22.43 -7.30
C GLU A 220 -1.79 21.64 -8.04
N GLN A 221 -0.72 21.24 -7.33
CA GLN A 221 0.34 20.39 -7.90
C GLN A 221 -0.18 19.05 -8.44
N MET A 222 -1.13 18.42 -7.72
CA MET A 222 -1.76 17.18 -8.16
C MET A 222 -2.55 17.36 -9.47
N VAL A 223 -3.28 18.47 -9.61
CA VAL A 223 -4.06 18.79 -10.81
C VAL A 223 -3.14 19.13 -11.98
N GLU A 224 -2.02 19.83 -11.74
CA GLU A 224 -1.03 20.12 -12.79
C GLU A 224 -0.32 18.88 -13.34
N ALA A 225 -0.18 17.84 -12.52
CA ALA A 225 0.46 16.59 -12.90
C ALA A 225 -0.46 15.60 -13.67
N ALA A 226 -1.77 15.87 -13.71
CA ALA A 226 -2.81 15.01 -14.32
C ALA A 226 -3.05 15.32 -15.80
#